data_AF-A0A150RJB1-F1
#
_entry.id   AF-A0A150RJB1-F1
#
_cell.length_a   1.000
_cell.length_b   1.000
_cell.length_c   1.000
_cell.angle_alpha   90.00
_cell.angle_beta   90.00
_cell.angle_gamma   90.00
#
_symmetry.space_group_name_H-M   'P 1'
#
loop_
_entity.id
_entity.type
_entity.pdbx_description
1 polymer ?
#
loop_
_entity_poly.entity_id
_entity_poly.type
_entity_poly.pdbx_seq_one_letter_code
_entity_poly.pdbx_strand_id
1 'polypeptide(L)'
;MTQGEEPGAADAEAQREDAEEAEEEVAATQLGTERYVLAGFFASGMLLAYLLGKVIHGVWATLSNKDWFSRTLPAVSAVGDDDKTTYGMVVGGVIAIIVVLRAFRNAELRTWSDEVAAELAKVKWPTKKEVTNATFVVIATTTVATLYLALLDRFWAFVTNIVYGDGS
;
A
#
# COMPACT_ATOMS: atom_id res chain seq x y z
N MET A 1 -21.95 -55.86 -19.79
CA MET A 1 -21.65 -54.82 -20.79
C MET A 1 -22.50 -53.61 -20.45
N THR A 2 -21.98 -52.71 -19.63
CA THR A 2 -22.60 -51.41 -19.32
C THR A 2 -22.16 -50.44 -20.41
N GLN A 3 -23.08 -50.08 -21.31
CA GLN A 3 -22.84 -49.04 -22.32
C GLN A 3 -22.59 -47.72 -21.61
N GLY A 4 -21.50 -47.06 -21.95
CA GLY A 4 -21.22 -45.69 -21.51
C GLY A 4 -22.16 -44.72 -22.23
N GLU A 5 -22.80 -43.86 -21.45
CA GLU A 5 -23.48 -42.66 -21.94
C GLU A 5 -22.40 -41.72 -22.53
N GLU A 6 -22.37 -41.60 -23.86
CA GLU A 6 -21.67 -40.50 -24.52
C GLU A 6 -22.47 -39.20 -24.28
N PRO A 7 -21.84 -38.12 -23.79
CA PRO A 7 -22.54 -36.85 -23.58
C PRO A 7 -23.08 -36.34 -24.92
N GLY A 8 -24.33 -35.91 -24.94
CA GLY A 8 -25.01 -35.45 -26.16
C GLY A 8 -24.34 -34.20 -26.73
N ALA A 9 -24.43 -34.00 -28.04
CA ALA A 9 -23.86 -32.82 -28.71
C ALA A 9 -24.31 -31.48 -28.08
N ALA A 10 -25.52 -31.43 -27.52
CA ALA A 10 -26.04 -30.28 -26.78
C ALA A 10 -25.31 -30.04 -25.43
N ASP A 11 -24.92 -31.11 -24.72
CA ASP A 11 -24.14 -31.01 -23.49
C ASP A 11 -22.71 -30.56 -23.77
N ALA A 12 -22.16 -30.95 -24.93
CA ALA A 12 -20.83 -30.53 -25.38
C ALA A 12 -20.81 -29.08 -25.88
N GLU A 13 -21.92 -28.58 -26.44
CA GLU A 13 -22.09 -27.18 -26.82
C GLU A 13 -22.27 -26.29 -25.59
N ALA A 14 -23.12 -26.69 -24.63
CA ALA A 14 -23.28 -25.98 -23.36
C ALA A 14 -21.98 -25.91 -22.55
N GLN A 15 -21.22 -27.00 -22.48
CA GLN A 15 -19.91 -27.01 -21.80
C GLN A 15 -18.87 -26.12 -22.50
N ARG A 16 -18.99 -25.88 -23.82
CA ARG A 16 -18.11 -24.95 -24.54
C ARG A 16 -18.50 -23.51 -24.30
N GLU A 17 -19.80 -23.20 -24.31
CA GLU A 17 -20.30 -21.86 -23.97
C GLU A 17 -19.92 -21.49 -22.53
N ASP A 18 -20.13 -22.39 -21.56
CA ASP A 18 -19.72 -22.19 -20.17
C ASP A 18 -18.19 -21.98 -20.03
N ALA A 19 -17.38 -22.66 -20.86
CA ALA A 19 -15.94 -22.51 -20.86
C ALA A 19 -15.50 -21.17 -21.49
N GLU A 20 -16.14 -20.75 -22.58
CA GLU A 20 -15.88 -19.46 -23.24
C GLU A 20 -16.26 -18.27 -22.34
N GLU A 21 -17.40 -18.34 -21.64
CA GLU A 21 -17.82 -17.32 -20.66
C GLU A 21 -16.84 -17.24 -19.47
N ALA A 22 -16.38 -18.39 -18.97
CA ALA A 22 -15.38 -18.43 -17.91
C ALA A 22 -14.02 -17.86 -18.36
N GLU A 23 -13.61 -18.12 -19.60
CA GLU A 23 -12.39 -17.54 -20.18
C GLU A 23 -12.50 -16.02 -20.33
N GLU A 24 -13.64 -15.50 -20.79
CA GLU A 24 -13.89 -14.06 -20.89
C GLU A 24 -13.89 -13.37 -19.52
N GLU A 25 -14.50 -13.97 -18.49
CA GLU A 25 -14.52 -13.43 -17.13
C GLU A 25 -13.09 -13.36 -16.53
N VAL A 26 -12.28 -14.39 -16.77
CA VAL A 26 -10.87 -14.41 -16.37
C VAL A 26 -10.08 -13.33 -17.12
N ALA A 27 -10.28 -13.17 -18.43
CA ALA A 27 -9.63 -12.14 -19.22
C ALA A 27 -10.02 -10.72 -18.74
N ALA A 28 -11.30 -10.48 -18.48
CA ALA A 28 -11.79 -9.20 -17.96
C ALA A 28 -11.17 -8.86 -16.59
N THR A 29 -11.01 -9.87 -15.72
CA THR A 29 -10.38 -9.73 -14.40
C THR A 29 -8.88 -9.42 -14.51
N GLN A 30 -8.18 -10.06 -15.46
CA GLN A 30 -6.76 -9.77 -15.72
C GLN A 30 -6.56 -8.36 -16.29
N LEU A 31 -7.41 -7.93 -17.21
CA LEU A 31 -7.37 -6.58 -17.79
C LEU A 31 -7.67 -5.48 -16.76
N GLY A 32 -8.44 -5.78 -15.72
CA GLY A 32 -8.62 -4.90 -14.57
C GLY A 32 -7.37 -4.81 -13.70
N THR A 33 -6.75 -5.95 -13.41
CA THR A 33 -5.59 -6.08 -12.51
C THR A 33 -4.33 -5.42 -13.09
N GLU A 34 -4.10 -5.57 -14.40
CA GLU A 34 -2.93 -4.99 -15.08
C GLU A 34 -2.85 -3.46 -14.93
N ARG A 35 -4.00 -2.76 -14.97
CA ARG A 35 -4.06 -1.31 -14.81
C ARG A 35 -3.53 -0.87 -13.44
N TYR A 36 -3.82 -1.64 -12.39
CA TYR A 36 -3.35 -1.34 -11.04
C TYR A 36 -1.86 -1.60 -10.88
N VAL A 37 -1.32 -2.60 -11.56
CA VAL A 37 0.13 -2.85 -11.57
C VAL A 37 0.87 -1.70 -12.26
N LEU A 38 0.41 -1.29 -13.45
CA LEU A 38 0.95 -0.12 -14.15
C LEU A 38 0.87 1.16 -13.31
N ALA A 39 -0.28 1.41 -12.67
CA ALA A 39 -0.46 2.53 -11.76
C ALA A 39 0.49 2.46 -10.55
N GLY A 40 0.73 1.26 -10.01
CA GLY A 40 1.65 1.02 -8.91
C GLY A 40 3.07 1.45 -9.24
N PHE A 41 3.62 0.95 -10.34
CA PHE A 41 4.96 1.35 -10.78
C PHE A 41 5.06 2.84 -11.15
N PHE A 42 4.01 3.42 -11.75
CA PHE A 42 3.97 4.86 -12.02
C PHE A 42 4.02 5.69 -10.73
N ALA A 43 3.20 5.32 -9.74
CA ALA A 43 3.19 5.95 -8.42
C ALA A 43 4.54 5.78 -7.70
N SER A 44 5.14 4.59 -7.74
CA SER A 44 6.49 4.34 -7.21
C SER A 44 7.54 5.19 -7.92
N GLY A 45 7.44 5.37 -9.23
CA GLY A 45 8.33 6.22 -10.00
C GLY A 45 8.24 7.70 -9.63
N MET A 46 7.02 8.21 -9.46
CA MET A 46 6.80 9.59 -9.03
C MET A 46 7.35 9.83 -7.61
N LEU A 47 7.12 8.88 -6.70
CA LEU A 47 7.66 8.93 -5.34
C LEU A 47 9.20 8.88 -5.36
N LEU A 48 9.77 7.97 -6.13
CA LEU A 48 11.22 7.84 -6.28
C LEU A 48 11.85 9.11 -6.87
N ALA A 49 11.23 9.72 -7.88
CA ALA A 49 11.67 10.98 -8.48
C ALA A 49 11.72 12.10 -7.44
N TYR A 50 10.66 12.24 -6.65
CA TYR A 50 10.58 13.25 -5.59
C TYR A 50 11.65 13.04 -4.52
N LEU A 51 11.79 11.81 -4.03
CA LEU A 51 12.79 11.46 -3.01
C LEU A 51 14.21 11.69 -3.52
N LEU A 52 14.55 11.18 -4.71
CA LEU A 52 15.87 11.38 -5.30
C LEU A 52 16.16 12.85 -5.54
N GLY A 53 15.19 13.62 -6.03
CA GLY A 53 15.36 15.06 -6.23
C GLY A 53 15.68 15.80 -4.93
N LYS A 54 14.97 15.47 -3.84
CA LYS A 54 15.23 16.02 -2.51
C LYS A 54 16.59 15.60 -1.94
N VAL A 55 16.96 14.34 -2.11
CA VAL A 55 18.26 13.82 -1.66
C VAL A 55 19.39 14.48 -2.42
N ILE A 56 19.31 14.57 -3.75
CA ILE A 56 20.34 15.21 -4.59
C ILE A 56 20.48 16.69 -4.23
N HIS A 57 19.37 17.41 -4.08
CA HIS A 57 19.39 18.80 -3.63
C HIS A 57 20.07 18.94 -2.26
N GLY A 58 19.66 18.14 -1.26
CA GLY A 58 20.22 18.22 0.09
C GLY A 58 21.71 17.87 0.14
N VAL A 59 22.12 16.84 -0.59
CA VAL A 59 23.53 16.44 -0.72
C VAL A 59 24.34 17.56 -1.40
N TRP A 60 23.87 18.10 -2.51
CA TRP A 60 24.55 19.18 -3.22
C TRP A 60 24.65 20.44 -2.35
N ALA A 61 23.55 20.89 -1.73
CA ALA A 61 23.55 22.07 -0.86
C ALA A 61 24.56 21.91 0.30
N THR A 62 24.62 20.73 0.92
CA THR A 62 25.57 20.44 2.00
C THR A 62 27.02 20.38 1.51
N LEU A 63 27.27 19.87 0.30
CA LEU A 63 28.60 19.79 -0.29
C LEU A 63 29.10 21.16 -0.77
N SER A 64 28.24 21.99 -1.36
CA SER A 64 28.55 23.37 -1.79
C SER A 64 29.03 24.27 -0.66
N ASN A 65 28.64 23.99 0.58
CA ASN A 65 29.09 24.76 1.75
C ASN A 65 30.45 24.30 2.30
N LYS A 66 31.06 23.24 1.75
CA LYS A 66 32.36 22.74 2.19
C LYS A 66 33.50 23.34 1.37
N ASP A 67 34.51 23.86 2.06
CA ASP A 67 35.67 24.52 1.45
C ASP A 67 36.40 23.67 0.40
N TRP A 68 36.50 22.36 0.59
CA TRP A 68 37.17 21.49 -0.38
C TRP A 68 36.39 21.39 -1.70
N PHE A 69 35.07 21.33 -1.64
CA PHE A 69 34.20 21.17 -2.81
C PHE A 69 34.14 22.46 -3.64
N SER A 70 34.05 23.60 -2.95
CA SER A 70 34.05 24.93 -3.60
C SER A 70 35.39 25.29 -4.23
N ARG A 71 36.50 24.72 -3.74
CA ARG A 71 37.83 24.87 -4.35
C ARG A 71 38.03 23.98 -5.56
N THR A 72 37.50 22.75 -5.55
CA THR A 72 37.67 21.79 -6.64
C THR A 72 36.71 22.05 -7.81
N LEU A 73 35.46 22.45 -7.54
CA LEU A 73 34.43 22.67 -8.55
C LEU A 73 33.72 24.03 -8.36
N PRO A 74 34.43 25.15 -8.56
CA PRO A 74 33.89 26.49 -8.29
C PRO A 74 32.66 26.83 -9.14
N ALA A 75 32.60 26.33 -10.38
CA ALA A 75 31.45 26.54 -11.27
C ALA A 75 30.17 25.82 -10.79
N VAL A 76 30.31 24.70 -10.08
CA VAL A 76 29.19 23.87 -9.59
C VAL A 76 28.76 24.30 -8.19
N SER A 77 29.68 24.83 -7.39
CA SER A 77 29.37 25.41 -6.07
C SER A 77 28.70 26.78 -6.17
N ALA A 78 29.01 27.57 -7.21
CA ALA A 78 28.47 28.91 -7.42
C ALA A 78 27.03 28.95 -7.97
N VAL A 79 26.45 27.78 -8.29
CA VAL A 79 25.04 27.67 -8.69
C VAL A 79 24.14 28.13 -7.54
N GLY A 80 23.14 28.96 -7.85
CA GLY A 80 22.17 29.45 -6.85
C GLY A 80 21.32 28.32 -6.27
N ASP A 81 20.80 28.48 -5.06
CA ASP A 81 20.03 27.42 -4.39
C ASP A 81 18.70 27.11 -5.13
N ASP A 82 18.11 28.10 -5.79
CA ASP A 82 16.92 27.91 -6.64
C ASP A 82 17.23 27.04 -7.87
N ASP A 83 18.40 27.25 -8.48
CA ASP A 83 18.87 26.46 -9.61
C ASP A 83 19.21 25.03 -9.18
N LYS A 84 19.87 24.84 -8.02
CA LYS A 84 20.16 23.50 -7.45
C LYS A 84 18.89 22.69 -7.24
N THR A 85 17.79 23.34 -6.84
CA THR A 85 16.49 22.68 -6.67
C THR A 85 15.97 22.15 -8.00
N THR A 86 16.00 22.99 -9.04
CA THR A 86 15.55 22.62 -10.38
C THR A 86 16.40 21.48 -10.97
N TYR A 87 17.73 21.61 -10.92
CA TYR A 87 18.63 20.56 -11.40
C TYR A 87 18.51 19.28 -10.59
N GLY A 88 18.36 19.38 -9.26
CA GLY A 88 18.14 18.23 -8.38
C GLY A 88 16.88 17.45 -8.76
N MET A 89 15.76 18.15 -8.99
CA MET A 89 14.52 17.51 -9.43
C MET A 89 14.64 16.87 -10.82
N VAL A 90 15.26 17.55 -11.79
CA VAL A 90 15.42 17.02 -13.15
C VAL A 90 16.29 15.76 -13.13
N VAL A 91 17.46 15.81 -12.48
CA VAL A 91 18.37 14.67 -12.38
C VAL A 91 17.71 13.52 -11.60
N GLY A 92 17.05 13.82 -10.49
CA GLY A 92 16.30 12.83 -9.71
C GLY A 92 15.18 12.17 -10.52
N GLY A 93 14.45 12.96 -11.31
CA GLY A 93 13.40 12.48 -12.20
C GLY A 93 13.93 11.57 -13.31
N VAL A 94 15.03 11.94 -13.97
CA VAL A 94 15.66 11.11 -15.01
C VAL A 94 16.15 9.78 -14.42
N ILE A 95 16.83 9.81 -13.27
CA ILE A 95 17.28 8.59 -12.60
C ILE A 95 16.08 7.71 -12.23
N ALA A 96 15.02 8.31 -11.67
CA ALA A 96 13.82 7.56 -11.32
C ALA A 96 13.16 6.89 -12.53
N ILE A 97 13.05 7.59 -13.67
CA ILE A 97 12.53 7.01 -14.92
C ILE A 97 13.38 5.81 -15.33
N ILE A 98 14.71 5.93 -15.32
CA ILE A 98 15.61 4.82 -15.69
C ILE A 98 15.40 3.62 -14.76
N VAL A 99 15.34 3.86 -13.45
CA VAL A 99 15.15 2.81 -12.44
C VAL A 99 13.81 2.12 -12.62
N VAL A 100 12.73 2.87 -12.83
CA VAL A 100 11.38 2.34 -13.04
C VAL A 100 11.30 1.53 -14.33
N LEU A 101 11.85 2.04 -15.44
CA LEU A 101 11.90 1.30 -16.69
C LEU A 101 12.71 0.00 -16.56
N ARG A 102 13.82 0.03 -15.81
CA ARG A 102 14.61 -1.16 -15.53
C ARG A 102 13.85 -2.16 -14.66
N ALA A 103 13.11 -1.68 -13.66
CA ALA A 103 12.26 -2.51 -12.80
C ALA A 103 11.12 -3.16 -13.60
N PHE A 104 10.46 -2.39 -14.47
CA PHE A 104 9.41 -2.88 -15.36
C PHE A 104 9.90 -3.95 -16.35
N ARG A 105 11.13 -3.82 -16.84
CA ARG A 105 11.73 -4.80 -17.75
C ARG A 105 12.21 -6.07 -17.03
N ASN A 106 12.27 -6.07 -15.71
CA ASN A 106 12.60 -7.27 -14.95
C ASN A 106 11.36 -8.16 -14.83
N ALA A 107 11.39 -9.31 -15.50
CA ALA A 107 10.28 -10.26 -15.52
C ALA A 107 9.89 -10.72 -14.10
N GLU A 108 10.85 -10.93 -13.21
CA GLU A 108 10.58 -11.36 -11.83
C GLU A 108 9.75 -10.31 -11.07
N LEU A 109 10.12 -9.03 -11.17
CA LEU A 109 9.39 -7.94 -10.50
C LEU A 109 8.00 -7.72 -11.11
N ARG A 110 7.89 -7.87 -12.44
CA ARG A 110 6.60 -7.77 -13.14
C ARG A 110 5.65 -8.87 -12.68
N THR A 111 6.11 -10.12 -12.71
CA THR A 111 5.34 -11.29 -12.28
C THR A 111 4.95 -11.20 -10.81
N TRP A 112 5.88 -10.84 -9.93
CA TRP A 112 5.58 -10.65 -8.51
C TRP A 112 4.50 -9.59 -8.29
N SER A 113 4.55 -8.48 -9.04
CA SER A 113 3.54 -7.42 -8.94
C SER A 113 2.16 -7.90 -9.43
N ASP A 114 2.12 -8.72 -10.49
CA ASP A 114 0.88 -9.33 -10.98
C ASP A 114 0.28 -10.30 -9.95
N GLU A 115 1.11 -11.14 -9.32
CA GLU A 115 0.68 -12.06 -8.27
C GLU A 115 0.10 -11.31 -7.07
N VAL A 116 0.78 -10.25 -6.60
CA VAL A 116 0.27 -9.42 -5.49
C VAL A 116 -1.06 -8.78 -5.87
N ALA A 117 -1.19 -8.27 -7.09
CA ALA A 117 -2.43 -7.64 -7.54
C ALA A 117 -3.58 -8.66 -7.66
N ALA A 118 -3.29 -9.87 -8.13
CA ALA A 118 -4.26 -10.98 -8.16
C ALA A 118 -4.68 -11.43 -6.75
N GLU A 119 -3.76 -11.49 -5.79
CA GLU A 119 -4.09 -11.81 -4.39
C GLU A 119 -4.89 -10.68 -3.72
N LEU A 120 -4.56 -9.42 -4.00
CA LEU A 120 -5.32 -8.28 -3.50
C LEU A 120 -6.74 -8.21 -4.08
N ALA A 121 -6.95 -8.67 -5.31
CA ALA A 121 -8.28 -8.72 -5.91
C ALA A 121 -9.23 -9.69 -5.18
N LYS A 122 -8.68 -10.72 -4.50
CA LYS A 122 -9.47 -11.67 -3.69
C LYS A 122 -9.85 -11.09 -2.32
N VAL A 123 -9.20 -10.02 -1.87
CA VAL A 123 -9.45 -9.43 -0.56
C VAL A 123 -10.80 -8.71 -0.57
N LYS A 124 -11.73 -9.18 0.27
CA LYS A 124 -13.00 -8.49 0.51
C LYS A 124 -12.76 -7.27 1.41
N TRP A 125 -12.65 -6.10 0.78
CA TRP A 125 -12.55 -4.85 1.51
C TRP A 125 -13.90 -4.48 2.16
N PRO A 126 -13.89 -4.06 3.44
CA PRO A 126 -15.12 -3.74 4.14
C PRO A 126 -15.78 -2.50 3.56
N THR A 127 -17.10 -2.52 3.47
CA THR A 127 -17.90 -1.36 3.11
C THR A 127 -17.87 -0.32 4.24
N LYS A 128 -18.15 0.95 3.91
CA LYS A 128 -18.23 2.03 4.91
C LYS A 128 -19.17 1.67 6.08
N LYS A 129 -20.28 1.00 5.80
CA LYS A 129 -21.25 0.55 6.80
C LYS A 129 -20.66 -0.50 7.74
N GLU A 130 -19.92 -1.48 7.23
CA GLU A 130 -19.25 -2.49 8.05
C GLU A 130 -18.19 -1.85 8.95
N VAL A 131 -17.39 -0.91 8.42
CA VAL A 131 -16.38 -0.18 9.20
C VAL A 131 -17.04 0.63 10.33
N THR A 132 -18.10 1.39 10.03
CA THR A 132 -18.82 2.17 11.05
C THR A 132 -19.47 1.28 12.10
N ASN A 133 -20.09 0.17 11.70
CA ASN A 133 -20.69 -0.78 12.63
C ASN A 133 -19.64 -1.41 13.54
N ALA A 134 -18.52 -1.89 12.98
CA ALA A 134 -17.42 -2.45 13.77
C ALA A 134 -16.85 -1.42 14.76
N THR A 135 -16.66 -0.17 14.31
CA THR A 135 -16.17 0.93 15.15
C THR A 135 -17.14 1.21 16.30
N PHE A 136 -18.44 1.27 16.02
CA PHE A 136 -19.47 1.51 17.04
C PHE A 136 -19.50 0.39 18.08
N VAL A 137 -19.38 -0.87 17.65
CA VAL A 137 -19.32 -2.04 18.55
C VAL A 137 -18.11 -1.94 19.48
N VAL A 138 -16.93 -1.61 18.94
CA VAL A 138 -15.71 -1.44 19.75
C VAL A 138 -15.90 -0.32 20.78
N ILE A 139 -16.37 0.85 20.35
CA ILE A 139 -16.62 1.98 21.25
C ILE A 139 -17.60 1.57 22.35
N ALA A 140 -18.76 1.02 22.01
CA ALA A 140 -19.77 0.62 22.99
C ALA A 140 -19.21 -0.42 23.99
N THR A 141 -18.50 -1.43 23.51
CA THR A 141 -17.91 -2.48 24.36
C THR A 141 -16.85 -1.89 25.30
N THR A 142 -15.96 -1.04 24.78
CA THR A 142 -14.95 -0.38 25.61
C THR A 142 -15.56 0.56 26.63
N THR A 143 -16.59 1.33 26.28
CA THR A 143 -17.31 2.20 27.22
C THR A 143 -17.95 1.40 28.33
N VAL A 144 -18.65 0.31 28.02
CA VAL A 144 -19.26 -0.56 29.03
C VAL A 144 -18.19 -1.17 29.93
N ALA A 145 -17.09 -1.67 29.37
CA ALA A 145 -15.99 -2.24 30.13
C ALA A 145 -15.36 -1.20 31.08
N THR A 146 -15.11 0.02 30.59
CA THR A 146 -14.56 1.10 31.41
C THR A 146 -15.52 1.53 32.52
N LEU A 147 -16.82 1.64 32.24
CA LEU A 147 -17.82 1.95 33.25
C LEU A 147 -17.90 0.85 34.32
N TYR A 148 -17.90 -0.41 33.90
CA TYR A 148 -17.90 -1.55 34.81
C TYR A 148 -16.68 -1.53 35.75
N LEU A 149 -15.48 -1.38 35.19
CA LEU A 149 -14.25 -1.30 35.98
C LEU A 149 -14.25 -0.09 36.92
N ALA A 150 -14.66 1.10 36.45
CA ALA A 150 -14.74 2.30 37.29
C ALA A 150 -15.71 2.11 38.48
N LEU A 151 -16.83 1.41 38.28
CA LEU A 151 -17.76 1.08 39.35
C LEU A 151 -17.16 0.07 40.34
N LEU A 152 -16.46 -0.95 39.84
CA LEU A 152 -15.74 -1.89 40.70
C LEU A 152 -14.66 -1.19 41.53
N ASP A 153 -13.85 -0.33 40.92
CA ASP A 153 -12.83 0.44 41.62
C ASP A 153 -13.45 1.28 42.75
N ARG A 154 -14.59 1.93 42.47
CA ARG A 154 -15.31 2.71 43.47
C ARG A 154 -15.91 1.84 44.57
N PHE A 155 -16.45 0.68 44.22
CA PHE A 155 -17.00 -0.28 45.17
C PHE A 155 -15.91 -0.81 46.10
N TRP A 156 -14.76 -1.23 45.56
CA TRP A 156 -13.64 -1.71 46.36
C TRP A 156 -13.03 -0.62 47.23
N ALA A 157 -12.95 0.62 46.74
CA ALA A 157 -12.54 1.75 47.57
C ALA A 157 -13.49 1.96 48.76
N PHE A 158 -14.80 1.86 48.54
CA PHE A 158 -15.80 1.96 49.60
C PHE A 158 -15.68 0.82 50.62
N VAL A 159 -15.60 -0.43 50.16
CA VAL A 159 -15.46 -1.62 51.03
C VAL A 159 -14.17 -1.55 51.85
N THR A 160 -13.05 -1.20 51.20
CA THR A 160 -11.74 -1.07 51.87
C THR A 160 -11.77 0.03 52.92
N ASN A 161 -12.41 1.17 52.63
CA ASN A 161 -12.59 2.24 53.62
C ASN A 161 -13.46 1.83 54.80
N ILE A 162 -14.46 0.95 54.63
CA ILE A 162 -15.23 0.44 55.77
C ILE A 162 -14.38 -0.48 56.64
N VAL A 163 -13.66 -1.41 56.01
CA VAL A 163 -12.92 -2.46 56.74
C VAL A 163 -11.67 -1.91 57.43
N TYR A 164 -10.93 -1.02 56.77
CA TYR A 164 -9.68 -0.46 57.29
C TYR A 164 -9.81 0.99 57.80
N GLY A 165 -10.93 1.65 57.54
CA GLY A 165 -11.17 3.04 57.97
C GLY A 165 -11.81 3.19 59.35
N ASP A 166 -12.03 2.09 60.09
CA ASP A 166 -12.36 2.12 61.54
C ASP A 166 -11.09 2.15 62.42
N GLY A 167 -9.96 2.56 61.84
CA GLY A 167 -8.63 2.58 62.47
C GLY A 167 -8.02 3.97 62.65
N SER A 168 -8.83 5.03 62.78
CA SER A 168 -8.41 6.32 63.35
C SER A 168 -9.29 6.70 64.53
#